data_AF-A0A971VWP6-F1
#
_entry.id   AF-A0A971VWP6-F1
#
_cell.length_a   1.000
_cell.length_b   1.000
_cell.length_c   1.000
_cell.angle_alpha   90.00
_cell.angle_beta   90.00
_cell.angle_gamma   90.00
#
_symmetry.space_group_name_H-M   'P 1'
#
loop_
_entity.id
_entity.type
_entity.pdbx_description
1 polymer ?
#
loop_
_entity_poly.entity_id
_entity_poly.type
_entity_poly.pdbx_seq_one_letter_code
_entity_poly.pdbx_strand_id
1 'polypeptide(L)'
;MMKKVQLPLTEEAIKDLRAGDQVLLSGTVLTGRDAAHKRLVALVEKNEPLPVDIEGQTIYYVGPAPARPGQAVGSAGPTSTYRMAIFTPPLLKLGPLRCWLMP
;
A
#
# COMPACT_ATOMS: atom_id res chain seq x y z
N MET A 1 7.38 22.73 0.04
CA MET A 1 8.15 22.24 1.21
C MET A 1 7.81 20.78 1.40
N MET A 2 8.80 19.90 1.59
CA MET A 2 8.58 18.45 1.67
C MET A 2 8.10 18.05 3.08
N LYS A 3 6.91 17.46 3.19
CA LYS A 3 6.33 16.98 4.46
C LYS A 3 6.92 15.61 4.82
N LYS A 4 7.22 15.39 6.11
CA LYS A 4 7.67 14.07 6.60
C LYS A 4 6.50 13.39 7.30
N VAL A 5 6.18 12.17 6.88
CA VAL A 5 5.00 11.45 7.35
C VAL A 5 5.43 10.08 7.88
N GLN A 6 5.02 9.77 9.11
CA GLN A 6 5.30 8.48 9.75
C GLN A 6 4.17 7.49 9.47
N LEU A 7 4.54 6.23 9.30
CA LEU A 7 3.63 5.11 9.09
C LEU A 7 3.59 4.21 10.34
N PRO A 8 2.43 3.61 10.68
CA PRO A 8 1.13 3.74 10.00
C PRO A 8 0.56 5.16 10.07
N LEU A 9 -0.17 5.57 9.02
CA LEU A 9 -0.73 6.92 8.96
C LEU A 9 -1.68 7.16 10.12
N THR A 10 -1.71 8.37 10.68
CA THR A 10 -2.73 8.79 11.65
C THR A 10 -3.85 9.56 10.96
N GLU A 11 -5.01 9.70 11.60
CA GLU A 11 -6.11 10.50 11.02
C GLU A 11 -5.71 11.97 10.86
N GLU A 12 -4.93 12.49 11.80
CA GLU A 12 -4.44 13.86 11.79
C GLU A 12 -3.49 14.07 10.60
N ALA A 13 -2.59 13.11 10.35
CA ALA A 13 -1.71 13.14 9.20
C ALA A 13 -2.50 13.11 7.89
N ILE A 14 -3.55 12.29 7.79
CA ILE A 14 -4.41 12.22 6.60
C ILE A 14 -5.14 13.56 6.36
N LYS A 15 -5.68 14.17 7.42
CA LYS A 15 -6.42 15.45 7.32
C LYS A 15 -5.52 16.62 6.94
N ASP A 16 -4.22 16.57 7.26
CA ASP A 16 -3.25 17.60 6.89
C ASP A 16 -2.76 17.49 5.43
N LEU A 17 -2.80 16.29 4.85
CA LEU A 17 -2.31 16.05 3.48
C LEU A 17 -3.22 16.66 2.42
N ARG A 18 -2.60 17.30 1.43
CA ARG A 18 -3.30 17.89 0.27
C ARG A 18 -2.72 17.35 -1.03
N ALA A 19 -3.55 17.30 -2.07
CA ALA A 19 -3.10 16.95 -3.41
C ALA A 19 -1.99 17.91 -3.87
N GLY A 20 -0.90 17.35 -4.40
CA GLY A 20 0.30 18.10 -4.79
C GLY A 20 1.36 18.24 -3.69
N ASP A 21 1.07 17.83 -2.45
CA ASP A 21 2.08 17.79 -1.40
C ASP A 21 3.19 16.78 -1.75
N GLN A 22 4.44 17.22 -1.64
CA GLN A 22 5.59 16.31 -1.67
C GLN A 22 5.79 15.73 -0.27
N VAL A 23 5.76 14.40 -0.17
CA VAL A 23 5.86 13.68 1.10
C VAL A 23 7.05 12.74 1.12
N LEU A 24 7.70 12.64 2.28
CA LEU A 24 8.68 11.63 2.61
C LEU A 24 8.08 10.70 3.67
N LEU A 25 7.88 9.44 3.31
CA LEU A 25 7.28 8.44 4.17
C LEU A 25 8.34 7.64 4.91
N SER A 26 8.10 7.34 6.18
CA SER A 26 8.98 6.53 7.02
C SER A 26 8.16 5.58 7.89
N GLY A 27 8.59 4.31 7.97
CA GLY A 27 7.91 3.25 8.71
C GLY A 27 7.64 2.03 7.84
N THR A 28 6.68 1.20 8.25
CA THR A 28 6.38 -0.07 7.60
C THR A 28 5.32 0.11 6.50
N VAL A 29 5.55 -0.55 5.36
CA VAL A 29 4.59 -0.67 4.26
C VAL A 29 4.40 -2.13 3.90
N LEU A 30 3.18 -2.49 3.52
CA LEU A 30 2.91 -3.76 2.86
C LEU A 30 3.22 -3.62 1.37
N THR A 31 3.73 -4.66 0.74
CA THR A 31 3.97 -4.68 -0.71
C THR A 31 3.04 -5.67 -1.39
N GLY A 32 2.47 -5.29 -2.52
CA GLY A 32 1.55 -6.16 -3.23
C GLY A 32 1.14 -5.57 -4.57
N ARG A 33 0.96 -6.46 -5.57
CA ARG A 33 0.48 -6.11 -6.91
C ARG A 33 -0.65 -7.04 -7.33
N ASP A 34 -0.81 -7.28 -8.62
CA ASP A 34 -1.89 -8.02 -9.27
C ASP A 34 -2.32 -9.32 -8.52
N ALA A 35 -1.40 -10.25 -8.28
CA ALA A 35 -1.72 -11.54 -7.65
C ALA A 35 -2.12 -11.42 -6.17
N ALA A 36 -1.49 -10.51 -5.43
CA ALA A 36 -1.83 -10.25 -4.03
C ALA A 36 -3.25 -9.68 -3.91
N HIS A 37 -3.57 -8.67 -4.73
CA HIS A 37 -4.89 -8.04 -4.75
C HIS A 37 -5.99 -9.03 -5.13
N LYS A 38 -5.76 -9.82 -6.18
CA LYS A 38 -6.72 -10.85 -6.61
C LYS A 38 -6.99 -11.88 -5.51
N ARG A 39 -5.95 -12.32 -4.78
CA ARG A 39 -6.11 -13.24 -3.65
C ARG A 39 -6.89 -12.59 -2.50
N LEU A 40 -6.55 -11.36 -2.12
CA LEU A 40 -7.23 -10.65 -1.03
C LEU A 40 -8.72 -10.47 -1.34
N VAL A 41 -9.07 -10.01 -2.55
CA VAL A 41 -10.47 -9.86 -2.96
C VAL A 41 -11.21 -11.20 -2.97
N ALA A 42 -10.59 -12.27 -3.47
CA ALA A 42 -11.22 -13.59 -3.47
C ALA A 42 -11.50 -14.13 -2.06
N LEU A 43 -10.65 -13.83 -1.08
CA LEU A 43 -10.89 -14.21 0.33
C LEU A 43 -12.04 -13.38 0.92
N VAL A 44 -12.10 -12.10 0.59
CA VAL A 44 -13.14 -11.17 1.04
C VAL A 44 -14.50 -11.57 0.50
N GLU A 45 -14.59 -11.89 -0.79
CA GLU A 45 -15.82 -12.38 -1.43
C GLU A 45 -16.32 -13.69 -0.80
N LYS A 46 -15.41 -14.50 -0.25
CA LYS A 46 -15.73 -15.76 0.45
C LYS A 46 -15.95 -15.60 1.95
N ASN A 47 -15.82 -14.39 2.51
CA ASN A 47 -15.81 -14.15 3.95
C ASN A 47 -14.75 -14.98 4.70
N GLU A 48 -13.62 -15.27 4.05
CA GLU A 48 -12.48 -15.97 4.65
C GLU A 48 -11.52 -14.99 5.33
N PRO A 49 -10.79 -15.41 6.38
CA PRO A 49 -9.82 -14.56 7.04
C PRO A 49 -8.68 -14.17 6.10
N LEU A 50 -8.26 -12.91 6.19
CA LEU A 50 -7.10 -12.42 5.43
C LEU A 50 -5.79 -12.98 5.99
N PRO A 51 -4.78 -13.25 5.14
CA PRO A 51 -3.50 -13.77 5.58
C PRO A 51 -2.65 -12.73 6.33
N VAL A 52 -3.03 -11.46 6.25
CA VAL A 52 -2.38 -10.33 6.90
C VAL A 52 -3.46 -9.32 7.31
N ASP A 53 -3.23 -8.61 8.41
CA ASP A 53 -4.05 -7.47 8.76
C ASP A 53 -3.69 -6.29 7.85
N ILE A 54 -4.68 -5.78 7.13
CA ILE A 54 -4.55 -4.66 6.21
C ILE A 54 -5.20 -3.38 6.74
N GLU A 55 -5.88 -3.46 7.89
CA GLU A 55 -6.55 -2.31 8.48
C GLU A 55 -5.53 -1.29 8.98
N GLY A 56 -5.70 -0.02 8.62
CA GLY A 56 -4.77 1.05 9.02
C GLY A 56 -3.44 1.05 8.28
N GLN A 57 -3.15 0.04 7.46
CA GLN A 57 -1.86 -0.13 6.79
C GLN A 57 -1.76 0.69 5.49
N THR A 58 -0.51 0.88 5.05
CA THR A 58 -0.18 1.47 3.75
C THR A 58 0.31 0.38 2.81
N ILE A 59 -0.25 0.29 1.61
CA ILE A 59 0.15 -0.69 0.60
C ILE A 59 0.91 0.01 -0.53
N TYR A 60 2.11 -0.48 -0.82
CA TYR A 60 2.95 -0.06 -1.93
C TYR A 60 2.88 -1.03 -3.12
N TYR A 61 2.49 -0.50 -4.28
CA TYR A 61 2.41 -1.25 -5.52
C TYR A 61 3.79 -1.47 -6.13
N VAL A 62 4.47 -2.51 -5.66
CA VAL A 62 5.82 -2.87 -6.10
C VAL A 62 6.00 -4.37 -6.22
N GLY A 63 6.80 -4.78 -7.20
CA GLY A 63 7.41 -6.10 -7.28
C GLY A 63 8.93 -5.92 -7.23
N PRO A 64 9.56 -5.99 -6.05
CA PRO A 64 10.98 -5.70 -5.93
C PRO A 64 11.80 -6.73 -6.72
N ALA A 65 12.85 -6.25 -7.38
CA ALA A 65 13.83 -7.12 -8.01
C ALA A 65 14.61 -7.92 -6.94
N PRO A 66 15.23 -9.06 -7.31
CA PRO A 66 16.10 -9.80 -6.40
C PRO A 66 17.17 -8.90 -5.79
N ALA A 67 17.39 -9.05 -4.48
CA ALA A 67 18.43 -8.32 -3.78
C ALA A 67 19.82 -8.81 -4.22
N ARG A 68 20.76 -7.88 -4.38
CA ARG A 68 22.18 -8.22 -4.56
C ARG A 68 22.79 -8.57 -3.20
N PRO A 69 23.92 -9.31 -3.15
CA PRO A 69 24.62 -9.57 -1.90
C PRO A 69 24.90 -8.28 -1.11
N GLY A 70 24.55 -8.27 0.17
CA GLY A 70 24.71 -7.10 1.06
C GLY A 70 23.62 -6.03 0.95
N GLN A 71 22.60 -6.22 0.10
CA GLN A 71 21.44 -5.31 0.01
C GLN A 71 20.20 -5.95 0.63
N ALA A 72 19.40 -5.15 1.33
CA ALA A 72 18.15 -5.61 1.94
C ALA A 72 17.06 -5.93 0.89
N VAL A 73 17.02 -5.17 -0.21
CA VAL A 73 16.05 -5.32 -1.30
C VAL A 73 16.70 -4.90 -2.62
N GLY A 74 16.28 -5.50 -3.73
CA GLY A 74 16.65 -5.01 -5.06
C GLY A 74 15.87 -3.75 -5.45
N SER A 75 15.93 -3.38 -6.73
CA SER A 75 15.17 -2.22 -7.24
C SER A 75 13.68 -2.37 -6.94
N ALA A 76 13.11 -1.37 -6.27
CA ALA A 76 11.73 -1.36 -5.79
C ALA A 76 10.96 -0.17 -6.38
N GLY A 77 10.96 -0.07 -7.71
CA GLY A 77 10.22 0.97 -8.43
C GLY A 77 8.70 0.72 -8.41
N PRO A 78 7.88 1.78 -8.41
CA PRO A 78 6.44 1.65 -8.39
C PRO A 78 5.89 1.06 -9.70
N THR A 79 4.70 0.50 -9.63
CA THR A 79 3.98 -0.07 -10.77
C THR A 79 2.71 0.73 -11.09
N SER A 80 2.31 0.75 -12.36
CA SER A 80 1.08 1.42 -12.84
C SER A 80 -0.15 1.01 -12.05
N THR A 81 -0.88 2.00 -11.56
CA THR A 81 -1.94 1.85 -10.57
C THR A 81 -3.27 1.38 -11.11
N TYR A 82 -3.53 1.72 -12.37
CA TYR A 82 -4.77 1.39 -13.07
C TYR A 82 -5.12 -0.10 -13.01
N ARG A 83 -4.11 -0.99 -13.00
CA ARG A 83 -4.34 -2.45 -12.92
C ARG A 83 -4.93 -2.91 -11.59
N MET A 84 -4.75 -2.13 -10.52
CA MET A 84 -5.29 -2.45 -9.20
C MET A 84 -6.62 -1.76 -8.93
N ALA A 85 -7.05 -0.82 -9.78
CA ALA A 85 -8.26 -0.03 -9.58
C ALA A 85 -9.54 -0.89 -9.43
N ILE A 86 -9.60 -2.04 -10.10
CA ILE A 86 -10.73 -2.98 -9.97
C ILE A 86 -10.80 -3.66 -8.60
N PHE A 87 -9.66 -3.80 -7.91
CA PHE A 87 -9.55 -4.47 -6.61
C PHE A 87 -9.62 -3.48 -5.45
N THR A 88 -9.38 -2.19 -5.68
CA THR A 88 -9.37 -1.18 -4.62
C THR A 88 -10.73 -1.01 -3.92
N PRO A 89 -11.88 -0.87 -4.61
CA PRO A 89 -13.18 -0.69 -3.95
C PRO A 89 -13.58 -1.79 -2.96
N PRO A 90 -13.49 -3.10 -3.26
CA PRO A 90 -13.82 -4.13 -2.29
C PRO A 90 -12.86 -4.15 -1.10
N LEU A 91 -11.57 -3.85 -1.30
CA LEU A 91 -10.60 -3.81 -0.21
C LEU A 91 -10.80 -2.61 0.72
N LEU A 92 -11.17 -1.44 0.18
CA LEU A 92 -11.49 -0.25 0.98
C LEU A 92 -12.73 -0.42 1.87
N LYS A 93 -13.61 -1.39 1.57
CA LYS A 93 -14.79 -1.69 2.40
C LYS A 93 -14.47 -2.46 3.68
N LEU A 94 -13.30 -3.11 3.75
CA LEU A 94 -12.93 -3.97 4.88
C LEU A 94 -12.50 -3.20 6.12
N GLY A 95 -12.21 -1.90 5.96
CA GLY A 95 -11.72 -1.03 7.00
C GLY A 95 -10.93 0.12 6.39
N PRO A 96 -10.49 1.09 7.21
CA PRO A 96 -9.70 2.22 6.74
C PRO A 96 -8.28 1.75 6.36
N LEU A 97 -8.13 1.22 5.15
CA LEU A 97 -6.85 1.23 4.45
C LEU A 97 -6.46 2.69 4.24
N ARG A 98 -5.35 3.12 4.85
CA ARG A 98 -5.05 4.55 5.01
C ARG A 98 -4.32 5.15 3.81
N CYS A 99 -3.56 4.36 3.06
CA CYS A 99 -2.85 4.87 1.88
C CYS A 99 -2.46 3.77 0.89
N TRP A 100 -2.60 4.11 -0.39
CA TRP A 100 -2.02 3.38 -1.50
C TRP A 100 -0.88 4.21 -2.07
N LEU A 101 0.31 3.64 -2.15
CA LEU A 101 1.46 4.30 -2.74
C LEU A 101 1.51 3.99 -4.23
N MET A 102 1.25 5.04 -4.99
CA MET A 102 0.92 5.06 -6.40
C MET A 102 1.91 6.02 -7.10
N PRO A 103 2.54 5.64 -8.23
CA PRO A 103 3.22 6.59 -9.11
C PRO A 103 2.21 7.51 -9.82
#